data_AF-A0AAC9KB32-F1
#
_entry.id   AF-A0AAC9KB32-F1
#
_cell.length_a   1.000
_cell.length_b   1.000
_cell.length_c   1.000
_cell.angle_alpha   90.00
_cell.angle_beta   90.00
_cell.angle_gamma   90.00
#
_symmetry.space_group_name_H-M   'P 1'
#
loop_
_entity.id
_entity.type
_entity.pdbx_description
1 polymer ?
#
loop_
_entity_poly.entity_id
_entity_poly.type
_entity_poly.pdbx_seq_one_letter_code
_entity_poly.pdbx_strand_id
1 'polypeptide(L)'
;MFMRSGNWQARKGMIMAHDIMQRHRMRAHRLCVLALLAGMPFSSHPAFADQPAHLVPQKDVSVVYSLTGAKAGDTGRPRQGRLFYSSTLKEARVEADRQPGFLLLDLRQDRATLVLNQINIYITSAISGTPVSALVLSPTENFTRIGTSRIAGIACTLWHVTSRQGQGTICLSDDGILLSGEGTDADGRTGSLHATSVKYAQQPQALFRIPDGYQKMDLPPGMVQGLLSGNGQGALQMGGAMQTMRNLIGR
;
A
#
# COMPACT_ATOMS: atom_id res chain seq x y z
N MET A 1 6.58 -30.50 -56.26
CA MET A 1 7.57 -31.39 -55.61
C MET A 1 6.95 -31.92 -54.31
N PHE A 2 7.22 -33.16 -53.91
CA PHE A 2 6.79 -33.75 -52.61
C PHE A 2 7.43 -32.97 -51.43
N MET A 3 7.03 -33.06 -50.15
CA MET A 3 6.13 -33.93 -49.34
C MET A 3 5.59 -33.06 -48.15
N ARG A 4 4.85 -33.46 -47.10
CA ARG A 4 4.33 -34.73 -46.52
C ARG A 4 3.03 -34.46 -45.71
N SER A 5 2.47 -35.50 -45.07
CA SER A 5 1.27 -35.50 -44.20
C SER A 5 1.55 -35.29 -42.71
N GLY A 6 0.51 -34.98 -41.92
CA GLY A 6 0.61 -34.80 -40.46
C GLY A 6 -0.71 -34.76 -39.67
N ASN A 7 -1.71 -35.59 -39.98
CA ASN A 7 -3.00 -35.59 -39.27
C ASN A 7 -2.90 -36.22 -37.87
N TRP A 8 -3.53 -35.60 -36.86
CA TRP A 8 -3.84 -36.22 -35.57
C TRP A 8 -5.36 -36.32 -35.36
N GLN A 9 -5.86 -37.54 -35.12
CA GLN A 9 -7.20 -37.80 -34.61
C GLN A 9 -7.11 -38.58 -33.30
N ALA A 10 -7.87 -38.16 -32.28
CA ALA A 10 -7.97 -38.87 -31.02
C ALA A 10 -9.44 -38.99 -30.55
N ARG A 11 -10.07 -40.08 -30.99
CA ARG A 11 -11.14 -40.83 -30.30
C ARG A 11 -12.34 -40.05 -29.70
N LYS A 12 -13.48 -40.12 -30.40
CA LYS A 12 -14.80 -40.13 -29.73
C LYS A 12 -14.90 -41.36 -28.81
N GLY A 13 -15.51 -41.18 -27.64
CA GLY A 13 -16.01 -42.27 -26.79
C GLY A 13 -17.48 -42.02 -26.47
N MET A 14 -18.37 -42.97 -26.80
CA MET A 14 -19.81 -42.82 -26.64
C MET A 14 -20.44 -44.19 -26.37
N ILE A 15 -20.95 -44.40 -25.15
CA ILE A 15 -21.83 -45.52 -24.79
C ILE A 15 -22.94 -44.95 -23.89
N MET A 16 -24.19 -45.18 -24.28
CA MET A 16 -25.41 -44.84 -23.54
C MET A 16 -26.19 -46.12 -23.30
N ALA A 17 -26.31 -46.54 -22.03
CA ALA A 17 -27.14 -47.66 -21.57
C ALA A 17 -27.20 -47.61 -20.02
N HIS A 18 -28.30 -47.96 -19.34
CA HIS A 18 -29.68 -48.15 -19.81
C HIS A 18 -30.65 -47.83 -18.66
N ASP A 19 -31.93 -47.68 -18.97
CA ASP A 19 -33.02 -47.52 -17.97
C ASP A 19 -33.21 -48.80 -17.13
N ILE A 20 -33.70 -48.65 -15.88
CA ILE A 20 -34.51 -49.61 -15.12
C ILE A 20 -35.16 -48.88 -13.94
N MET A 21 -36.48 -48.68 -14.01
CA MET A 21 -37.32 -48.49 -12.83
C MET A 21 -37.61 -49.84 -12.17
N GLN A 22 -37.48 -49.92 -10.84
CA GLN A 22 -38.37 -50.78 -10.05
C GLN A 22 -38.92 -50.06 -8.82
N ARG A 23 -40.23 -50.20 -8.63
CA ARG A 23 -40.96 -49.82 -7.41
C ARG A 23 -41.07 -51.05 -6.53
N HIS A 24 -41.12 -50.90 -5.20
CA HIS A 24 -41.94 -51.66 -4.22
C HIS A 24 -41.44 -51.30 -2.81
N ARG A 25 -42.14 -50.45 -2.04
CA ARG A 25 -43.27 -50.75 -1.13
C ARG A 25 -42.91 -51.62 0.09
N MET A 26 -43.05 -51.00 1.28
CA MET A 26 -43.06 -51.59 2.63
C MET A 26 -41.68 -52.06 3.13
N ARG A 27 -41.42 -52.17 4.45
CA ARG A 27 -42.29 -52.04 5.64
C ARG A 27 -41.74 -51.01 6.64
N ALA A 28 -42.63 -50.42 7.43
CA ALA A 28 -42.23 -49.66 8.62
C ALA A 28 -41.86 -50.61 9.77
N HIS A 29 -40.78 -50.30 10.51
CA HIS A 29 -40.56 -50.77 11.87
C HIS A 29 -39.99 -49.60 12.69
N ARG A 30 -40.59 -49.36 13.86
CA ARG A 30 -40.06 -48.43 14.87
C ARG A 30 -39.03 -49.16 15.71
N LEU A 31 -37.88 -48.54 15.97
CA LEU A 31 -37.08 -48.81 17.16
C LEU A 31 -36.39 -47.51 17.57
N CYS A 32 -36.63 -47.08 18.81
CA CYS A 32 -35.96 -45.90 19.37
C CYS A 32 -34.67 -46.33 20.06
N VAL A 33 -33.56 -45.67 19.73
CA VAL A 33 -32.36 -45.65 20.58
C VAL A 33 -31.92 -44.19 20.69
N LEU A 34 -32.07 -43.60 21.88
CA LEU A 34 -31.49 -42.29 22.17
C LEU A 34 -29.99 -42.49 22.42
N ALA A 35 -29.16 -42.10 21.45
CA ALA A 35 -27.73 -41.88 21.67
C ALA A 35 -27.50 -40.40 22.03
N LEU A 36 -27.41 -40.11 23.33
CA LEU A 36 -27.05 -38.79 23.85
C LEU A 36 -25.56 -38.48 23.60
N LEU A 37 -25.23 -38.17 22.34
CA LEU A 37 -23.95 -37.53 22.01
C LEU A 37 -24.01 -36.08 22.48
N ALA A 38 -23.29 -35.78 23.57
CA ALA A 38 -23.16 -34.43 24.11
C ALA A 38 -22.46 -33.53 23.08
N GLY A 39 -23.24 -32.68 22.42
CA GLY A 39 -22.71 -31.71 21.47
C GLY A 39 -21.83 -30.69 22.19
N MET A 40 -20.51 -30.77 21.99
CA MET A 40 -19.63 -29.62 22.18
C MET A 40 -19.76 -28.74 20.93
N PRO A 41 -20.45 -27.58 21.00
CA PRO A 41 -20.32 -26.58 19.95
C PRO A 41 -18.89 -26.05 19.99
N PHE A 42 -18.04 -26.52 19.08
CA PHE A 42 -16.79 -25.81 18.79
C PHE A 42 -17.17 -24.45 18.22
N SER A 43 -17.17 -23.43 19.10
CA SER A 43 -17.35 -22.04 18.74
C SER A 43 -16.11 -21.56 18.00
N SER A 44 -16.01 -21.97 16.73
CA SER A 44 -15.08 -21.47 15.73
C SER A 44 -15.39 -20.00 15.47
N HIS A 45 -14.96 -19.14 16.40
CA HIS A 45 -14.97 -17.71 16.22
C HIS A 45 -14.18 -17.42 14.95
N PRO A 46 -14.76 -16.74 13.94
CA PRO A 46 -13.97 -16.31 12.81
C PRO A 46 -12.89 -15.37 13.36
N ALA A 47 -11.62 -15.78 13.21
CA ALA A 47 -10.52 -14.87 13.38
C ALA A 47 -10.61 -13.84 12.24
N PHE A 48 -11.34 -12.75 12.50
CA PHE A 48 -11.20 -11.53 11.71
C PHE A 48 -9.71 -11.20 11.69
N ALA A 49 -9.14 -11.10 10.50
CA ALA A 49 -7.75 -10.69 10.37
C ALA A 49 -7.62 -9.30 11.02
N ASP A 50 -6.74 -9.19 12.01
CA ASP A 50 -6.41 -7.90 12.61
C ASP A 50 -6.04 -6.93 11.48
N GLN A 51 -6.77 -5.82 11.36
CA GLN A 51 -6.49 -4.76 10.41
C GLN A 51 -6.16 -3.48 11.21
N PRO A 52 -5.20 -2.64 10.75
CA PRO A 52 -4.88 -1.43 11.49
C PRO A 52 -6.08 -0.47 11.54
N ALA A 53 -6.49 -0.07 12.75
CA ALA A 53 -7.70 0.74 12.96
C ALA A 53 -7.68 2.07 12.19
N HIS A 54 -6.49 2.65 12.01
CA HIS A 54 -6.29 3.93 11.32
C HIS A 54 -5.09 3.82 10.36
N LEU A 55 -5.35 3.94 9.05
CA LEU A 55 -4.33 3.94 7.99
C LEU A 55 -3.80 5.36 7.65
N VAL A 56 -4.38 6.38 8.28
CA VAL A 56 -4.06 7.81 8.12
C VAL A 56 -4.06 8.44 9.51
N PRO A 57 -3.17 9.41 9.83
CA PRO A 57 -3.10 9.98 11.16
C PRO A 57 -4.41 10.66 11.61
N GLN A 58 -4.78 10.48 12.88
CA GLN A 58 -5.99 11.11 13.44
C GLN A 58 -5.75 12.49 14.07
N LYS A 59 -4.48 12.89 14.25
CA LYS A 59 -4.08 14.15 14.89
C LYS A 59 -3.16 14.95 13.99
N ASP A 60 -3.16 16.27 14.16
CA ASP A 60 -2.16 17.15 13.56
C ASP A 60 -0.75 16.79 14.07
N VAL A 61 0.17 16.54 13.14
CA VAL A 61 1.49 15.99 13.45
C VAL A 61 2.56 16.44 12.46
N SER A 62 3.80 16.53 12.94
CA SER A 62 5.00 16.62 12.12
C SER A 62 5.95 15.46 12.43
N VAL A 63 6.52 14.85 11.40
CA VAL A 63 7.43 13.69 11.50
C VAL A 63 8.68 13.95 10.67
N VAL A 64 9.85 13.67 11.23
CA VAL A 64 11.14 13.64 10.52
C VAL A 64 11.54 12.20 10.29
N TYR A 65 11.71 11.82 9.04
CA TYR A 65 12.08 10.47 8.62
C TYR A 65 13.53 10.39 8.17
N SER A 66 14.17 9.24 8.43
CA SER A 66 15.37 8.76 7.75
C SER A 66 14.95 7.73 6.69
N LEU A 67 15.55 7.80 5.49
CA LEU A 67 15.24 6.94 4.35
C LEU A 67 16.49 6.32 3.73
N THR A 68 16.45 5.02 3.45
CA THR A 68 17.48 4.27 2.71
C THR A 68 16.87 3.48 1.54
N GLY A 69 17.71 3.08 0.58
CA GLY A 69 17.30 2.45 -0.66
C GLY A 69 16.75 3.43 -1.71
N ALA A 70 16.76 2.99 -2.97
CA ALA A 70 16.16 3.62 -4.16
C ALA A 70 16.54 2.87 -5.47
N LYS A 71 17.65 2.12 -5.45
CA LYS A 71 18.19 1.38 -6.60
C LYS A 71 18.76 0.04 -6.14
N ALA A 72 18.67 -0.98 -6.99
CA ALA A 72 19.37 -2.24 -6.77
C ALA A 72 20.89 -1.98 -6.71
N GLY A 73 21.55 -2.50 -5.66
CA GLY A 73 22.98 -2.33 -5.42
C GLY A 73 23.42 -1.02 -4.75
N ASP A 74 22.50 -0.08 -4.47
CA ASP A 74 22.84 1.23 -3.90
C ASP A 74 22.56 1.28 -2.39
N THR A 75 23.58 1.08 -1.55
CA THR A 75 23.55 1.24 -0.09
C THR A 75 23.58 2.72 0.35
N GLY A 76 23.06 3.61 -0.51
CA GLY A 76 23.21 5.06 -0.45
C GLY A 76 22.88 5.69 0.90
N ARG A 77 23.68 6.70 1.26
CA ARG A 77 23.61 7.43 2.54
C ARG A 77 22.16 7.79 2.90
N PRO A 78 21.75 7.62 4.18
CA PRO A 78 20.44 8.02 4.64
C PRO A 78 20.08 9.45 4.24
N ARG A 79 18.87 9.63 3.70
CA ARG A 79 18.30 10.92 3.31
C ARG A 79 17.21 11.27 4.31
N GLN A 80 17.12 12.52 4.77
CA GLN A 80 15.97 12.91 5.57
C GLN A 80 14.84 13.47 4.69
N GLY A 81 13.66 13.52 5.29
CA GLY A 81 12.59 14.41 4.87
C GLY A 81 11.55 14.55 5.98
N ARG A 82 10.58 15.43 5.74
CA ARG A 82 9.61 15.89 6.73
C ARG A 82 8.21 15.69 6.20
N LEU A 83 7.36 15.07 7.01
CA LEU A 83 5.92 15.03 6.82
C LEU A 83 5.30 16.02 7.79
N PHE A 84 4.44 16.91 7.29
CA PHE A 84 3.50 17.68 8.09
C PHE A 84 2.10 17.24 7.67
N TYR A 85 1.20 17.03 8.62
CA TYR A 85 -0.16 16.58 8.35
C TYR A 85 -1.17 17.28 9.26
N SER A 86 -2.27 17.76 8.68
CA SER A 86 -3.42 18.25 9.46
C SER A 86 -4.59 17.28 9.36
N SER A 87 -5.07 16.80 10.52
CA SER A 87 -6.22 15.89 10.59
C SER A 87 -7.56 16.62 10.43
N THR A 88 -7.58 17.95 10.58
CA THR A 88 -8.73 18.80 10.22
C THR A 88 -8.84 19.01 8.71
N LEU A 89 -7.73 19.32 8.03
CA LEU A 89 -7.75 19.52 6.58
C LEU A 89 -7.73 18.19 5.79
N LYS A 90 -7.26 17.09 6.41
CA LYS A 90 -6.91 15.83 5.73
C LYS A 90 -5.88 16.05 4.60
N GLU A 91 -4.97 16.97 4.85
CA GLU A 91 -3.91 17.39 3.94
C GLU A 91 -2.54 17.09 4.54
N ALA A 92 -1.59 16.73 3.67
CA ALA A 92 -0.19 16.52 4.02
C ALA A 92 0.75 17.37 3.17
N ARG A 93 1.89 17.74 3.74
CA ARG A 93 3.04 18.35 3.07
C ARG A 93 4.24 17.43 3.27
N VAL A 94 4.86 17.01 2.19
CA VAL A 94 6.08 16.20 2.18
C VAL A 94 7.24 17.04 1.66
N GLU A 95 8.27 17.19 2.48
CA GLU A 95 9.54 17.83 2.14
C GLU A 95 10.67 16.78 2.15
N ALA A 96 11.67 16.97 1.31
CA ALA A 96 12.76 16.03 1.14
C ALA A 96 14.09 16.76 1.08
N ASP A 97 15.12 16.23 1.74
CA ASP A 97 16.44 16.86 1.73
C ASP A 97 17.00 16.96 0.31
N ARG A 98 17.66 18.08 0.02
CA ARG A 98 18.31 18.39 -1.26
C ARG A 98 17.35 18.41 -2.47
N GLN A 99 16.07 18.68 -2.24
CA GLN A 99 15.07 18.88 -3.30
C GLN A 99 14.69 20.38 -3.43
N PRO A 100 14.37 20.88 -4.64
CA PRO A 100 14.09 22.30 -4.93
C PRO A 100 12.64 22.73 -4.63
N GLY A 101 11.91 21.94 -3.85
CA GLY A 101 10.47 22.05 -3.74
C GLY A 101 9.88 21.09 -2.71
N PHE A 102 8.54 21.06 -2.65
CA PHE A 102 7.76 20.22 -1.75
C PHE A 102 6.53 19.64 -2.45
N LEU A 103 5.91 18.63 -1.84
CA LEU A 103 4.72 17.98 -2.37
C LEU A 103 3.55 18.18 -1.41
N LEU A 104 2.44 18.70 -1.90
CA LEU A 104 1.17 18.77 -1.18
C LEU A 104 0.29 17.59 -1.57
N LEU A 105 -0.46 17.04 -0.61
CA LEU A 105 -1.40 15.93 -0.78
C LEU A 105 -2.74 16.30 -0.15
N ASP A 106 -3.82 16.33 -0.92
CA ASP A 106 -5.20 16.38 -0.42
C ASP A 106 -5.80 14.97 -0.49
N LEU A 107 -5.86 14.30 0.66
CA LEU A 107 -6.28 12.91 0.76
C LEU A 107 -7.78 12.72 0.47
N ARG A 108 -8.59 13.79 0.49
CA ARG A 108 -10.03 13.74 0.19
C ARG A 108 -10.32 13.81 -1.31
N GLN A 109 -9.38 14.33 -2.10
CA GLN A 109 -9.57 14.63 -3.52
C GLN A 109 -8.59 13.86 -4.43
N ASP A 110 -7.90 12.84 -3.89
CA ASP A 110 -6.79 12.11 -4.52
C ASP A 110 -5.80 13.03 -5.26
N ARG A 111 -5.53 14.25 -4.74
CA ARG A 111 -4.67 15.22 -5.44
C ARG A 111 -3.29 15.32 -4.81
N ALA A 112 -2.27 15.03 -5.61
CA ALA A 112 -0.89 15.46 -5.36
C ALA A 112 -0.61 16.79 -6.11
N THR A 113 0.20 17.66 -5.50
CA THR A 113 0.67 18.91 -6.12
C THR A 113 2.14 19.12 -5.81
N LEU A 114 3.00 18.94 -6.81
CA LEU A 114 4.42 19.28 -6.74
C LEU A 114 4.56 20.79 -6.86
N VAL A 115 5.22 21.43 -5.90
CA VAL A 115 5.52 22.86 -5.89
C VAL A 115 7.03 23.04 -6.02
N LEU A 116 7.48 23.74 -7.07
CA LEU A 116 8.90 23.93 -7.43
C LEU A 116 9.32 25.38 -7.18
N ASN A 117 10.00 25.61 -6.05
CA ASN A 117 10.29 26.95 -5.53
C ASN A 117 11.35 27.72 -6.33
N GLN A 118 12.21 27.03 -7.08
CA GLN A 118 13.27 27.68 -7.87
C GLN A 118 12.76 28.42 -9.11
N ILE A 119 11.54 28.10 -9.56
CA ILE A 119 10.95 28.61 -10.81
C ILE A 119 9.47 29.04 -10.64
N ASN A 120 8.97 29.07 -9.40
CA ASN A 120 7.59 29.44 -9.05
C ASN A 120 6.52 28.75 -9.90
N ILE A 121 6.62 27.42 -10.07
CA ILE A 121 5.56 26.63 -10.71
C ILE A 121 5.01 25.54 -9.80
N TYR A 122 3.81 25.05 -10.12
CA TYR A 122 3.26 23.84 -9.54
C TYR A 122 2.63 22.91 -10.59
N ILE A 123 2.71 21.61 -10.34
CA ILE A 123 2.23 20.54 -11.22
C ILE A 123 1.27 19.65 -10.41
N THR A 124 0.07 19.42 -10.92
CA THR A 124 -1.00 18.65 -10.24
C THR A 124 -1.19 17.28 -10.87
N SER A 125 -1.38 16.24 -10.04
CA SER A 125 -1.68 14.87 -10.50
C SER A 125 -2.54 14.12 -9.48
N ALA A 126 -3.00 12.93 -9.82
CA ALA A 126 -3.56 12.00 -8.84
C ALA A 126 -2.49 11.61 -7.78
N ILE A 127 -2.83 11.38 -6.50
CA ILE A 127 -1.84 10.90 -5.51
C ILE A 127 -1.34 9.53 -5.95
N SER A 128 -2.25 8.65 -6.40
CA SER A 128 -1.99 7.35 -7.03
C SER A 128 -0.98 7.36 -8.21
N GLY A 129 -0.78 8.51 -8.87
CA GLY A 129 0.16 8.70 -9.99
C GLY A 129 1.49 9.40 -9.65
N THR A 130 1.98 9.30 -8.41
CA THR A 130 3.27 9.90 -7.97
C THR A 130 4.18 8.83 -7.34
N PRO A 131 5.17 9.15 -6.48
CA PRO A 131 5.91 8.14 -5.69
C PRO A 131 5.47 8.02 -4.23
N VAL A 132 4.94 9.07 -3.60
CA VAL A 132 4.77 9.15 -2.13
C VAL A 132 3.63 8.35 -1.46
N SER A 133 2.75 7.63 -2.17
CA SER A 133 1.61 6.91 -1.57
C SER A 133 2.02 5.60 -0.90
N ALA A 134 3.30 5.24 -0.99
CA ALA A 134 3.98 4.49 0.05
C ALA A 134 3.68 4.97 1.49
N LEU A 135 3.44 6.28 1.65
CA LEU A 135 3.06 6.92 2.92
C LEU A 135 1.54 7.03 3.12
N VAL A 136 0.73 6.53 2.18
CA VAL A 136 -0.73 6.62 2.17
C VAL A 136 -1.27 5.20 2.04
N LEU A 137 -1.27 4.49 3.18
CA LEU A 137 -1.65 3.08 3.27
C LEU A 137 -3.11 2.86 2.85
N SER A 138 -3.35 1.79 2.09
CA SER A 138 -4.65 1.45 1.51
C SER A 138 -5.34 0.32 2.27
N PRO A 139 -6.67 0.36 2.47
CA PRO A 139 -7.43 -0.78 3.00
C PRO A 139 -7.46 -2.00 2.05
N THR A 140 -6.89 -1.89 0.84
CA THR A 140 -6.75 -2.99 -0.12
C THR A 140 -5.46 -3.83 0.08
N GLU A 141 -4.61 -3.47 1.04
CA GLU A 141 -3.43 -4.24 1.42
C GLU A 141 -3.79 -5.34 2.43
N ASN A 142 -3.10 -6.48 2.38
CA ASN A 142 -3.28 -7.53 3.37
C ASN A 142 -2.32 -7.28 4.54
N PHE A 143 -2.86 -6.86 5.68
CA PHE A 143 -2.13 -6.70 6.92
C PHE A 143 -2.20 -8.00 7.74
N THR A 144 -1.07 -8.41 8.30
CA THR A 144 -0.97 -9.50 9.27
C THR A 144 -0.22 -9.00 10.49
N ARG A 145 -0.84 -9.06 11.67
CA ARG A 145 -0.21 -8.62 12.91
C ARG A 145 0.92 -9.57 13.31
N ILE A 146 2.15 -9.04 13.45
CA ILE A 146 3.34 -9.84 13.80
C ILE A 146 4.01 -9.44 15.13
N GLY A 147 3.63 -8.31 15.74
CA GLY A 147 4.18 -7.92 17.04
C GLY A 147 3.87 -6.48 17.45
N THR A 148 4.71 -5.92 18.32
CA THR A 148 4.67 -4.50 18.73
C THR A 148 6.10 -3.98 18.92
N SER A 149 6.28 -2.66 18.82
CA SER A 149 7.56 -1.99 19.07
C SER A 149 7.35 -0.57 19.59
N ARG A 150 8.45 0.16 19.83
CA ARG A 150 8.44 1.61 20.05
C ARG A 150 9.45 2.31 19.16
N ILE A 151 9.04 3.38 18.48
CA ILE A 151 9.86 4.15 17.54
C ILE A 151 9.64 5.64 17.79
N ALA A 152 10.71 6.44 17.78
CA ALA A 152 10.70 7.85 18.23
C ALA A 152 10.00 8.07 19.60
N GLY A 153 10.03 7.05 20.48
CA GLY A 153 9.34 7.05 21.78
C GLY A 153 7.86 6.64 21.75
N ILE A 154 7.20 6.57 20.59
CA ILE A 154 5.78 6.23 20.41
C ILE A 154 5.63 4.71 20.23
N ALA A 155 4.57 4.12 20.78
CA ALA A 155 4.26 2.70 20.60
C ALA A 155 3.58 2.44 19.24
N CYS A 156 3.88 1.31 18.62
CA CYS A 156 3.28 0.88 17.36
C CYS A 156 3.09 -0.64 17.30
N THR A 157 2.06 -1.07 16.59
CA THR A 157 1.89 -2.47 16.20
C THR A 157 2.74 -2.75 14.96
N LEU A 158 3.45 -3.88 14.98
CA LEU A 158 4.19 -4.39 13.82
C LEU A 158 3.26 -5.22 12.94
N TRP A 159 3.21 -4.86 11.66
CA TRP A 159 2.41 -5.51 10.64
C TRP A 159 3.32 -6.01 9.53
N HIS A 160 3.18 -7.27 9.16
CA HIS A 160 3.60 -7.73 7.85
C HIS A 160 2.54 -7.30 6.83
N VAL A 161 2.97 -6.79 5.68
CA VAL A 161 2.08 -6.25 4.63
C VAL A 161 2.39 -6.96 3.32
N THR A 162 1.36 -7.47 2.64
CA THR A 162 1.50 -8.04 1.28
C THR A 162 0.51 -7.44 0.30
N SER A 163 0.97 -7.25 -0.94
CA SER A 163 0.15 -6.90 -2.09
C SER A 163 0.62 -7.63 -3.36
N ARG A 164 -0.05 -7.39 -4.49
CA ARG A 164 0.35 -7.93 -5.81
C ARG A 164 1.68 -7.39 -6.35
N GLN A 165 2.32 -6.42 -5.69
CA GLN A 165 3.55 -5.79 -6.18
C GLN A 165 4.76 -5.92 -5.23
N GLY A 166 4.56 -6.42 -4.01
CA GLY A 166 5.66 -6.57 -3.05
C GLY A 166 5.19 -6.94 -1.65
N GLN A 167 6.16 -7.02 -0.74
CA GLN A 167 5.92 -7.34 0.67
C GLN A 167 6.89 -6.57 1.58
N GLY A 168 6.50 -6.39 2.84
CA GLY A 168 7.31 -5.66 3.81
C GLY A 168 6.80 -5.77 5.25
N THR A 169 7.49 -5.06 6.15
CA THR A 169 7.12 -4.88 7.55
C THR A 169 6.94 -3.40 7.82
N ILE A 170 5.82 -3.01 8.44
CA ILE A 170 5.61 -1.65 8.95
C ILE A 170 5.40 -1.64 10.47
N CYS A 171 5.71 -0.53 11.11
CA CYS A 171 5.27 -0.24 12.47
C CYS A 171 4.33 0.97 12.44
N LEU A 172 3.04 0.74 12.73
CA LEU A 172 1.99 1.76 12.68
C LEU A 172 1.52 2.09 14.10
N SER A 173 1.50 3.38 14.47
CA SER A 173 0.92 3.81 15.74
C SER A 173 -0.60 3.60 15.76
N ASP A 174 -1.18 3.47 16.95
CA ASP A 174 -2.62 3.27 17.12
C ASP A 174 -3.45 4.44 16.55
N ASP A 175 -2.86 5.64 16.46
CA ASP A 175 -3.46 6.83 15.85
C ASP A 175 -3.08 7.08 14.38
N GLY A 176 -2.48 6.08 13.71
CA GLY A 176 -2.32 6.02 12.25
C GLY A 176 -1.07 6.64 11.65
N ILE A 177 0.02 6.75 12.41
CA ILE A 177 1.31 7.25 11.92
C ILE A 177 2.23 6.06 11.57
N LEU A 178 2.73 6.04 10.32
CA LEU A 178 3.74 5.10 9.85
C LEU A 178 5.10 5.42 10.49
N LEU A 179 5.43 4.81 11.63
CA LEU A 179 6.68 5.09 12.35
C LEU A 179 7.88 4.40 11.71
N SER A 180 7.70 3.26 11.06
CA SER A 180 8.71 2.68 10.16
C SER A 180 8.09 1.82 9.08
N GLY A 181 8.82 1.62 8.00
CA GLY A 181 8.53 0.62 6.98
C GLY A 181 9.82 0.10 6.35
N GLU A 182 9.89 -1.19 6.07
CA GLU A 182 10.91 -1.82 5.23
C GLU A 182 10.22 -2.80 4.27
N GLY A 183 10.73 -2.95 3.05
CA GLY A 183 10.11 -3.84 2.08
C GLY A 183 10.89 -4.01 0.79
N THR A 184 10.40 -4.92 -0.04
CA THR A 184 11.00 -5.33 -1.32
C THR A 184 9.94 -5.34 -2.42
N ASP A 185 10.21 -4.64 -3.53
CA ASP A 185 9.33 -4.62 -4.71
C ASP A 185 9.45 -5.89 -5.57
N ALA A 186 8.51 -6.10 -6.49
CA ALA A 186 8.47 -7.26 -7.38
C ALA A 186 9.70 -7.36 -8.31
N ASP A 187 10.47 -6.29 -8.49
CA ASP A 187 11.73 -6.28 -9.23
C ASP A 187 12.95 -6.52 -8.31
N GLY A 188 12.72 -6.83 -7.02
CA GLY A 188 13.75 -7.13 -6.03
C GLY A 188 14.45 -5.92 -5.40
N ARG A 189 13.97 -4.69 -5.62
CA ARG A 189 14.57 -3.50 -5.00
C ARG A 189 14.10 -3.36 -3.56
N THR A 190 14.99 -2.96 -2.65
CA THR A 190 14.68 -2.73 -1.24
C THR A 190 14.68 -1.24 -0.88
N GLY A 191 13.87 -0.88 0.12
CA GLY A 191 13.84 0.46 0.70
C GLY A 191 13.40 0.43 2.16
N SER A 192 13.82 1.44 2.94
CA SER A 192 13.35 1.60 4.33
C SER A 192 13.08 3.06 4.71
N LEU A 193 12.18 3.22 5.69
CA LEU A 193 11.68 4.45 6.28
C LEU A 193 11.72 4.28 7.80
N HIS A 194 12.26 5.24 8.54
CA HIS A 194 12.26 5.23 10.01
C HIS A 194 12.05 6.63 10.58
N ALA A 195 11.05 6.79 11.45
CA ALA A 195 10.77 8.06 12.14
C ALA A 195 11.84 8.33 13.21
N THR A 196 12.55 9.45 13.05
CA THR A 196 13.62 9.90 13.96
C THR A 196 13.13 10.95 14.96
N SER A 197 12.04 11.66 14.64
CA SER A 197 11.34 12.58 15.53
C SER A 197 9.88 12.65 15.13
N VAL A 198 8.96 12.59 16.10
CA VAL A 198 7.52 12.84 15.93
C VAL A 198 7.10 13.94 16.90
N LYS A 199 6.33 14.92 16.43
CA LYS A 199 5.80 16.02 17.25
C LYS A 199 4.33 16.26 16.90
N TYR A 200 3.44 15.96 17.85
CA TYR A 200 2.04 16.33 17.79
C TYR A 200 1.89 17.83 18.11
N ALA A 201 1.35 18.58 17.17
CA ALA A 201 1.09 20.02 17.29
C ALA A 201 0.17 20.43 16.13
N GLN A 202 -0.72 21.40 16.35
CA GLN A 202 -1.56 21.96 15.29
C GLN A 202 -0.70 22.51 14.14
N GLN A 203 -1.03 22.17 12.90
CA GLN A 203 -0.26 22.60 11.74
C GLN A 203 -0.81 23.93 11.18
N PRO A 204 0.03 24.96 10.96
CA PRO A 204 -0.41 26.20 10.32
C PRO A 204 -0.98 25.96 8.92
N GLN A 205 -2.19 26.43 8.64
CA GLN A 205 -2.86 26.21 7.34
C GLN A 205 -2.02 26.67 6.14
N ALA A 206 -1.16 27.67 6.32
CA ALA A 206 -0.27 28.18 5.28
C ALA A 206 0.73 27.12 4.76
N LEU A 207 1.06 26.07 5.53
CA LEU A 207 1.93 24.98 5.07
C LEU A 207 1.34 24.20 3.89
N PHE A 208 0.01 24.11 3.83
CA PHE A 208 -0.72 23.28 2.87
C PHE A 208 -1.23 24.07 1.64
N ARG A 209 -0.84 25.34 1.52
CA ARG A 209 -1.21 26.20 0.39
C ARG A 209 -0.06 26.29 -0.61
N ILE A 210 -0.42 26.47 -1.89
CA ILE A 210 0.52 26.92 -2.92
C ILE A 210 0.82 28.40 -2.62
N PRO A 211 2.08 28.87 -2.64
CA PRO A 211 2.39 30.28 -2.38
C PRO A 211 1.92 31.19 -3.51
N ASP A 212 1.67 32.46 -3.19
CA ASP A 212 1.22 33.45 -4.16
C ASP A 212 2.25 33.67 -5.29
N GLY A 213 1.75 33.95 -6.50
CA GLY A 213 2.57 34.18 -7.70
C GLY A 213 3.06 32.91 -8.40
N TYR A 214 2.77 31.71 -7.89
CA TYR A 214 3.13 30.45 -8.54
C TYR A 214 2.19 30.12 -9.71
N GLN A 215 2.76 29.66 -10.83
CA GLN A 215 2.01 29.31 -12.04
C GLN A 215 1.72 27.80 -12.14
N LYS A 216 0.53 27.43 -12.62
CA LYS A 216 0.22 26.03 -12.92
C LYS A 216 0.93 25.62 -14.22
N MET A 217 1.64 24.50 -14.17
CA MET A 217 2.18 23.84 -15.35
C MET A 217 1.52 22.47 -15.54
N ASP A 218 0.76 22.34 -16.62
CA ASP A 218 0.23 21.05 -17.08
C ASP A 218 1.30 20.33 -17.90
N LEU A 219 1.62 19.09 -17.50
CA LEU A 219 2.60 18.24 -18.16
C LEU A 219 1.98 16.89 -18.55
N PRO A 220 2.42 16.26 -19.65
CA PRO A 220 2.01 14.90 -19.98
C PRO A 220 2.31 13.92 -18.82
N PRO A 221 1.42 12.96 -18.48
CA PRO A 221 1.57 12.13 -17.28
C PRO A 221 2.92 11.39 -17.16
N GLY A 222 3.51 10.94 -18.28
CA GLY A 222 4.83 10.32 -18.28
C GLY A 222 5.97 11.27 -17.88
N MET A 223 5.85 12.57 -18.19
CA MET A 223 6.82 13.58 -17.78
C MET A 223 6.66 13.95 -16.30
N VAL A 224 5.43 13.98 -15.79
CA VAL A 224 5.14 14.12 -14.35
C VAL A 224 5.78 12.95 -13.59
N GLN A 225 5.54 11.71 -14.01
CA GLN A 225 6.14 10.53 -13.39
C GLN A 225 7.68 10.59 -13.45
N GLY A 226 8.27 10.99 -14.58
CA GLY A 226 9.72 11.12 -14.75
C GLY A 226 10.38 12.15 -13.80
N LEU A 227 9.73 13.30 -13.60
CA LEU A 227 10.18 14.35 -12.67
C LEU A 227 10.10 13.92 -11.20
N LEU A 228 9.11 13.09 -10.86
CA LEU A 228 8.87 12.66 -9.48
C LEU A 228 9.67 11.41 -9.10
N SER A 229 9.79 10.43 -10.00
CA SER A 229 10.49 9.15 -9.75
C SER A 229 12.02 9.27 -9.83
N GLY A 230 12.56 10.41 -10.31
CA GLY A 230 14.02 10.67 -10.28
C GLY A 230 14.84 9.87 -11.30
N ASN A 231 14.24 9.51 -12.45
CA ASN A 231 14.97 8.92 -13.59
C ASN A 231 15.73 9.98 -14.42
N GLY A 232 15.28 11.25 -14.38
CA GLY A 232 16.14 12.39 -14.66
C GLY A 232 16.87 12.85 -13.38
N GLN A 233 17.77 13.84 -13.51
CA GLN A 233 18.50 14.44 -12.36
C GLN A 233 17.59 15.38 -11.52
N GLY A 234 16.36 14.93 -11.21
CA GLY A 234 15.22 15.76 -10.83
C GLY A 234 14.67 15.55 -9.41
N ALA A 235 14.77 16.61 -8.64
CA ALA A 235 13.71 17.27 -7.87
C ALA A 235 12.80 16.57 -6.84
N LEU A 236 12.56 15.26 -6.83
CA LEU A 236 11.88 14.60 -5.69
C LEU A 236 12.46 13.22 -5.35
N GLN A 237 13.76 13.18 -5.07
CA GLN A 237 14.47 11.91 -4.82
C GLN A 237 14.03 11.12 -3.57
N MET A 238 13.23 11.69 -2.66
CA MET A 238 12.45 10.91 -1.66
C MET A 238 11.61 9.83 -2.35
N GLY A 239 11.06 10.20 -3.51
CA GLY A 239 10.39 9.31 -4.44
C GLY A 239 11.23 8.17 -4.96
N GLY A 240 12.56 8.21 -4.90
CA GLY A 240 13.38 7.03 -5.21
C GLY A 240 13.18 5.91 -4.18
N ALA A 241 13.27 6.23 -2.88
CA ALA A 241 12.97 5.26 -1.82
C ALA A 241 11.48 4.88 -1.80
N MET A 242 10.61 5.87 -2.02
CA MET A 242 9.16 5.66 -1.96
C MET A 242 8.56 5.02 -3.21
N GLN A 243 9.19 5.10 -4.39
CA GLN A 243 8.76 4.32 -5.55
C GLN A 243 9.01 2.83 -5.29
N THR A 244 10.13 2.47 -4.65
CA THR A 244 10.37 1.12 -4.13
C THR A 244 9.42 0.74 -2.99
N MET A 245 8.72 1.69 -2.36
CA MET A 245 7.65 1.44 -1.39
C MET A 245 6.21 1.53 -1.98
N ARG A 246 6.04 2.09 -3.19
CA ARG A 246 4.74 2.26 -3.87
C ARG A 246 4.54 1.27 -5.00
N ASN A 247 5.61 0.86 -5.66
CA ASN A 247 5.65 -0.40 -6.38
C ASN A 247 5.56 -1.60 -5.40
N LEU A 248 5.16 -1.39 -4.13
CA LEU A 248 4.61 -2.41 -3.23
C LEU A 248 3.07 -2.34 -3.12
N ILE A 249 2.39 -1.33 -3.69
CA ILE A 249 0.98 -1.00 -3.42
C ILE A 249 0.28 -0.52 -4.72
N GLY A 250 -0.32 -1.47 -5.44
CA GLY A 250 -1.50 -1.20 -6.28
C GLY A 250 -1.29 -0.68 -7.71
N ARG A 251 -1.41 -1.61 -8.65
CA ARG A 251 -2.28 -1.52 -9.82
C ARG A 251 -3.11 -2.81 -9.89
#